data_AF-A0A0F9HP93-F1
#
_entry.id   AF-A0A0F9HP93-F1
#
_cell.length_a   1.000
_cell.length_b   1.000
_cell.length_c   1.000
_cell.angle_alpha   90.00
_cell.angle_beta   90.00
_cell.angle_gamma   90.00
#
_symmetry.space_group_name_H-M   'P 1'
#
loop_
_entity.id
_entity.type
_entity.pdbx_description
1 polymer ?
#
loop_
_entity_poly.entity_id
_entity_poly.type
_entity_poly.pdbx_seq_one_letter_code
_entity_poly.pdbx_strand_id
1 'polypeptide(L)'
;MTQEVMEPVQRLSQDLRLAAITLSEQEVRYLVDYYYIMQEDRKRAANQMRALGETEPTEEPHSVISWVAANSGVLERNVKSVLERYAKSKVPGEWAMTIPGIGPIIASGLLAHVNIEMCPTVGKLWSFAGQNPEAVWEKGQKRPWNARLKLVCFHIGECLIRAKSAKDGEFYGDLFDERKAYEWARNIGGELVDQAVAKLVKFNIGTDTDAHKWYKGRVTAEAAAVFLAESGDSQRKPKLVAAGEGLPMAVS
;
A
#
# COMPACT_ATOMS: atom_id res chain seq x y z
N MET A 1 -17.02 45.43 16.41
CA MET A 1 -17.07 44.07 15.82
C MET A 1 -16.32 43.14 16.74
N THR A 2 -17.03 42.29 17.48
CA THR A 2 -16.42 41.15 18.15
C THR A 2 -15.78 40.27 17.09
N GLN A 3 -14.47 40.10 17.12
CA GLN A 3 -13.80 39.08 16.31
C GLN A 3 -14.36 37.74 16.77
N GLU A 4 -15.17 37.09 15.93
CA GLU A 4 -15.56 35.70 16.16
C GLU A 4 -14.28 34.86 16.07
N VAL A 5 -13.79 34.41 17.22
CA VAL A 5 -12.68 33.48 17.30
C VAL A 5 -13.24 32.11 16.91
N MET A 6 -12.93 31.65 15.71
CA MET A 6 -13.29 30.30 15.30
C MET A 6 -12.52 29.29 16.15
N GLU A 7 -13.22 28.60 17.06
CA GLU A 7 -12.59 27.62 17.94
C GLU A 7 -12.06 26.42 17.13
N PRO A 8 -10.77 26.09 17.24
CA PRO A 8 -10.21 24.94 16.55
C PRO A 8 -10.67 23.62 17.20
N VAL A 9 -10.67 22.55 16.41
CA VAL A 9 -10.87 21.17 16.86
C VAL A 9 -9.91 20.90 18.02
N GLN A 10 -10.48 20.54 19.17
CA GLN A 10 -9.70 20.26 20.36
C GLN A 10 -8.92 18.95 20.22
N ARG A 11 -7.76 18.88 20.87
CA ARG A 11 -7.02 17.62 21.00
C ARG A 11 -7.84 16.64 21.86
N LEU A 12 -7.75 15.35 21.55
CA LEU A 12 -8.40 14.32 22.34
C LEU A 12 -7.98 14.39 23.82
N SER A 13 -8.97 14.33 24.70
CA SER A 13 -8.75 14.18 26.14
C SER A 13 -7.98 12.89 26.46
N GLN A 14 -7.42 12.81 27.67
CA GLN A 14 -6.77 11.58 28.12
C GLN A 14 -7.77 10.42 28.21
N ASP A 15 -9.00 10.69 28.63
CA ASP A 15 -10.04 9.67 28.81
C ASP A 15 -10.48 9.06 27.49
N LEU A 16 -10.71 9.88 26.46
CA LEU A 16 -11.05 9.38 25.12
C LEU A 16 -9.91 8.55 24.51
N ARG A 17 -8.66 8.92 24.83
CA ARG A 17 -7.48 8.13 24.45
C ARG A 17 -7.40 6.80 25.18
N LEU A 18 -7.83 6.71 26.44
CA LEU A 18 -7.89 5.45 27.19
C LEU A 18 -9.04 4.56 26.72
N ALA A 19 -10.18 5.15 26.37
CA ALA A 19 -11.32 4.43 25.78
C ALA A 19 -10.97 3.72 24.46
N ALA A 20 -9.91 4.18 23.76
CA ALA A 20 -9.40 3.53 22.56
C ALA A 20 -9.01 2.05 22.78
N ILE A 21 -8.61 1.68 24.00
CA ILE A 21 -8.16 0.32 24.33
C ILE A 21 -9.32 -0.69 24.22
N THR A 22 -10.54 -0.26 24.55
CA THR A 22 -11.74 -1.09 24.62
C THR A 22 -12.59 -1.05 23.35
N LEU A 23 -12.10 -0.43 22.27
CA LEU A 23 -12.81 -0.41 20.99
C LEU A 23 -13.00 -1.83 20.45
N SER A 24 -14.20 -2.09 19.93
CA SER A 24 -14.50 -3.31 19.19
C SER A 24 -13.80 -3.31 17.82
N GLU A 25 -13.61 -4.51 17.26
CA GLU A 25 -13.05 -4.65 15.91
C GLU A 25 -13.85 -3.88 14.86
N GLN A 26 -15.18 -3.81 15.00
CA GLN A 26 -16.04 -3.13 14.06
C GLN A 26 -15.87 -1.61 14.12
N GLU A 27 -15.79 -1.03 15.32
CA GLU A 27 -15.50 0.39 15.50
C GLU A 27 -14.14 0.77 14.95
N VAL A 28 -13.12 -0.07 15.15
CA VAL A 28 -11.77 0.15 14.61
C VAL A 28 -11.79 0.15 13.09
N ARG A 29 -12.53 -0.76 12.44
CA ARG A 29 -12.71 -0.76 10.98
C ARG A 29 -13.30 0.57 10.49
N TYR A 30 -14.32 1.09 11.17
CA TYR A 30 -14.89 2.39 10.82
C TYR A 30 -13.90 3.54 11.01
N LEU A 31 -13.13 3.54 12.10
CA LEU A 31 -12.11 4.57 12.34
C LEU A 31 -10.96 4.52 11.34
N VAL A 32 -10.55 3.32 10.90
CA VAL A 32 -9.55 3.16 9.83
C VAL A 32 -10.08 3.69 8.51
N ASP A 33 -11.31 3.32 8.12
CA ASP A 33 -11.96 3.84 6.90
C ASP A 33 -12.06 5.38 6.95
N TYR A 34 -12.47 5.92 8.10
CA TYR A 34 -12.58 7.36 8.32
C TYR A 34 -11.22 8.06 8.25
N TYR A 35 -10.17 7.47 8.81
CA TYR A 35 -8.81 8.00 8.70
C TYR A 35 -8.37 8.18 7.24
N TYR A 36 -8.62 7.20 6.37
CA TYR A 36 -8.25 7.31 4.96
C TYR A 36 -9.04 8.39 4.23
N ILE A 37 -10.34 8.55 4.52
CA ILE A 37 -11.16 9.65 3.99
C ILE A 37 -10.53 11.00 4.36
N MET A 38 -10.22 11.18 5.64
CA MET A 38 -9.61 12.41 6.14
C MET A 38 -8.23 12.69 5.56
N GLN A 39 -7.44 11.65 5.34
CA GLN A 39 -6.13 11.79 4.71
C GLN A 39 -6.26 12.29 3.28
N GLU A 40 -7.23 11.78 2.51
CA GLU A 40 -7.54 12.27 1.16
C GLU A 40 -8.07 13.70 1.18
N ASP A 41 -8.94 14.05 2.13
CA ASP A 41 -9.42 15.42 2.28
C ASP A 41 -8.29 16.38 2.63
N ARG A 42 -7.33 15.98 3.48
CA ARG A 42 -6.12 16.77 3.75
C ARG A 42 -5.28 16.97 2.50
N LYS A 43 -5.05 15.92 1.70
CA LYS A 43 -4.32 16.02 0.43
C LYS A 43 -5.04 16.95 -0.55
N ARG A 44 -6.37 16.85 -0.64
CA ARG A 44 -7.21 17.73 -1.48
C ARG A 44 -7.09 19.19 -1.05
N ALA A 45 -7.24 19.47 0.24
CA ALA A 45 -7.12 20.82 0.78
C ALA A 45 -5.71 21.41 0.52
N ALA A 46 -4.65 20.63 0.71
CA ALA A 46 -3.28 21.05 0.42
C ALA A 46 -3.06 21.36 -1.07
N ASN A 47 -3.61 20.52 -1.96
CA ASN A 47 -3.54 20.75 -3.40
C ASN A 47 -4.32 22.01 -3.82
N GLN A 48 -5.49 22.27 -3.23
CA GLN A 48 -6.27 23.49 -3.47
C GLN A 48 -5.53 24.74 -3.01
N MET A 49 -4.88 24.71 -1.83
CA MET A 49 -4.06 25.83 -1.36
C MET A 49 -2.88 26.12 -2.29
N ARG A 50 -2.21 25.08 -2.80
CA ARG A 50 -1.12 25.24 -3.78
C ARG A 50 -1.63 25.82 -5.10
N ALA A 51 -2.72 25.28 -5.64
CA ALA A 51 -3.31 25.76 -6.88
C ALA A 51 -3.78 27.23 -6.76
N LEU A 52 -4.31 27.62 -5.61
CA LEU A 52 -4.71 29.01 -5.35
C LEU A 52 -3.49 29.94 -5.38
N GLY A 53 -2.40 29.58 -4.71
CA GLY A 53 -1.16 30.36 -4.72
C GLY A 53 -0.45 30.42 -6.07
N GLU A 54 -0.72 29.48 -6.99
CA GLU A 54 -0.24 29.51 -8.37
C GLU A 54 -1.13 30.38 -9.29
N THR A 55 -2.44 30.45 -9.02
CA THR A 55 -3.43 31.13 -9.89
C THR A 55 -3.59 32.61 -9.54
N GLU A 56 -3.59 32.93 -8.24
CA GLU A 56 -3.58 34.30 -7.75
C GLU A 56 -2.34 34.50 -6.87
N PRO A 57 -1.28 35.15 -7.37
CA PRO A 57 -0.09 35.49 -6.58
C PRO A 57 -0.35 36.66 -5.62
N THR A 58 -1.60 36.82 -5.17
CA THR A 58 -1.98 37.74 -4.10
C THR A 58 -1.52 37.14 -2.77
N GLU A 59 -0.90 37.98 -1.95
CA GLU A 59 -0.40 37.65 -0.62
C GLU A 59 -1.47 36.93 0.22
N GLU A 60 -1.19 35.67 0.52
CA GLU A 60 -1.85 34.78 1.49
C GLU A 60 -3.17 34.09 1.07
N PRO A 61 -3.23 32.74 1.17
CA PRO A 61 -4.48 32.00 1.02
C PRO A 61 -5.50 32.46 2.07
N HIS A 62 -6.77 32.61 1.66
CA HIS A 62 -7.83 33.11 2.54
C HIS A 62 -7.86 32.36 3.89
N SER A 63 -7.83 33.11 5.00
CA SER A 63 -7.73 32.62 6.38
C SER A 63 -8.67 31.47 6.72
N VAL A 64 -9.87 31.44 6.13
CA VAL A 64 -10.85 30.36 6.31
C VAL A 64 -10.36 29.02 5.73
N ILE A 65 -9.75 29.02 4.54
CA ILE A 65 -9.24 27.81 3.89
C ILE A 65 -8.09 27.22 4.71
N SER A 66 -7.18 28.08 5.16
CA SER A 66 -6.07 27.72 6.05
C SER A 66 -6.58 27.14 7.37
N TRP A 67 -7.62 27.73 7.96
CA TRP A 67 -8.27 27.21 9.17
C TRP A 67 -8.90 25.83 8.95
N VAL A 68 -9.65 25.62 7.86
CA VAL A 68 -10.26 24.30 7.55
C VAL A 68 -9.18 23.23 7.36
N ALA A 69 -8.10 23.55 6.64
CA ALA A 69 -6.99 22.63 6.42
C ALA A 69 -6.28 22.25 7.73
N ALA A 70 -6.05 23.23 8.62
CA ALA A 70 -5.44 23.01 9.92
C ALA A 70 -6.29 22.09 10.81
N ASN A 71 -7.61 22.32 10.87
CA ASN A 71 -8.54 21.52 11.65
C ASN A 71 -8.65 20.08 11.14
N SER A 72 -8.71 19.90 9.82
CA SER A 72 -8.72 18.57 9.19
C SER A 72 -7.47 17.77 9.59
N GLY A 73 -6.30 18.41 9.60
CA GLY A 73 -5.06 17.80 10.06
C GLY A 73 -5.04 17.47 11.57
N VAL A 74 -5.67 18.29 12.41
CA VAL A 74 -5.81 17.99 13.85
C VAL A 74 -6.67 16.75 14.06
N LEU A 75 -7.83 16.69 13.41
CA LEU A 75 -8.73 15.56 13.52
C LEU A 75 -8.08 14.27 13.00
N GLU A 76 -7.32 14.34 11.89
CA GLU A 76 -6.59 13.18 11.34
C GLU A 76 -5.59 12.62 12.37
N ARG A 77 -4.81 13.52 13.01
CA ARG A 77 -3.85 13.14 14.06
C ARG A 77 -4.54 12.56 15.29
N ASN A 78 -5.69 13.11 15.66
CA ASN A 78 -6.50 12.59 16.77
C ASN A 78 -6.90 11.14 16.50
N VAL A 79 -7.50 10.84 15.34
CA VAL A 79 -7.90 9.47 14.96
C VAL A 79 -6.68 8.54 14.90
N LYS A 80 -5.57 8.98 14.32
CA LYS A 80 -4.31 8.21 14.31
C LYS A 80 -3.85 7.83 15.71
N SER A 81 -3.93 8.76 16.67
CA SER A 81 -3.51 8.51 18.06
C SER A 81 -4.41 7.50 18.81
N VAL A 82 -5.70 7.47 18.48
CA VAL A 82 -6.66 6.47 19.00
C VAL A 82 -6.30 5.09 18.47
N LEU A 83 -6.11 4.98 17.15
CA LEU A 83 -5.72 3.73 16.50
C LEU A 83 -4.35 3.23 17.00
N GLU A 84 -3.40 4.12 17.24
CA GLU A 84 -2.11 3.76 17.82
C GLU A 84 -2.26 3.12 19.21
N ARG A 85 -3.11 3.67 20.08
CA ARG A 85 -3.36 3.08 21.41
C ARG A 85 -4.06 1.73 21.33
N TYR A 86 -5.01 1.58 20.40
CA TYR A 86 -5.66 0.31 20.13
C TYR A 86 -4.66 -0.76 19.63
N ALA A 87 -3.74 -0.40 18.74
CA ALA A 87 -2.73 -1.32 18.24
C ALA A 87 -1.73 -1.70 19.34
N LYS A 88 -1.26 -0.72 20.13
CA LYS A 88 -0.33 -0.95 21.26
C LYS A 88 -0.94 -1.79 22.38
N SER A 89 -2.26 -1.82 22.53
CA SER A 89 -2.89 -2.64 23.57
C SER A 89 -2.86 -4.15 23.28
N LYS A 90 -2.48 -4.55 22.06
CA LYS A 90 -2.41 -5.97 21.64
C LYS A 90 -1.00 -6.32 21.23
N VAL A 91 -0.49 -7.44 21.76
CA VAL A 91 0.88 -7.93 21.45
C VAL A 91 1.17 -8.00 19.95
N PRO A 92 0.28 -8.55 19.08
CA PRO A 92 0.57 -8.58 17.64
C PRO A 92 0.58 -7.20 16.98
N GLY A 93 -0.18 -6.24 17.51
CA GLY A 93 -0.19 -4.86 17.02
C GLY A 93 1.06 -4.10 17.38
N GLU A 94 1.51 -4.23 18.63
CA GLU A 94 2.77 -3.66 19.10
C GLU A 94 3.95 -4.21 18.31
N TRP A 95 4.02 -5.53 18.13
CA TRP A 95 5.02 -6.17 17.27
C TRP A 95 4.95 -5.67 15.82
N ALA A 96 3.75 -5.58 15.23
CA ALA A 96 3.63 -5.11 13.84
C ALA A 96 4.20 -3.69 13.66
N MET A 97 4.04 -2.81 14.66
CA MET A 97 4.58 -1.44 14.61
C MET A 97 6.09 -1.35 14.86
N THR A 98 6.76 -2.41 15.32
CA THR A 98 8.23 -2.43 15.38
C THR A 98 8.84 -2.57 13.98
N ILE A 99 8.07 -3.04 13.01
CA ILE A 99 8.51 -3.24 11.63
C ILE A 99 8.49 -1.88 10.92
N PRO A 100 9.63 -1.43 10.36
CA PRO A 100 9.69 -0.15 9.66
C PRO A 100 8.71 -0.07 8.48
N GLY A 101 8.07 1.09 8.36
CA GLY A 101 7.01 1.32 7.38
C GLY A 101 5.60 0.92 7.86
N ILE A 102 5.47 0.02 8.84
CA ILE A 102 4.16 -0.36 9.39
C ILE A 102 3.74 0.63 10.48
N GLY A 103 2.80 1.50 10.15
CA GLY A 103 2.23 2.48 11.07
C GLY A 103 1.00 1.98 11.84
N PRO A 104 0.49 2.79 12.78
CA PRO A 104 -0.65 2.43 13.63
C PRO A 104 -1.94 2.16 12.86
N ILE A 105 -2.13 2.81 11.71
CA ILE A 105 -3.32 2.64 10.85
C ILE A 105 -3.35 1.25 10.24
N ILE A 106 -2.22 0.82 9.67
CA ILE A 106 -2.07 -0.49 9.03
C ILE A 106 -2.13 -1.60 10.09
N ALA A 107 -1.41 -1.44 11.20
CA ALA A 107 -1.44 -2.39 12.31
C ALA A 107 -2.87 -2.55 12.88
N SER A 108 -3.59 -1.43 13.10
CA SER A 108 -4.98 -1.47 13.57
C SER A 108 -5.92 -2.10 12.55
N GLY A 109 -5.77 -1.77 11.27
CA GLY A 109 -6.57 -2.34 10.18
C GLY A 109 -6.37 -3.85 10.06
N LEU A 110 -5.14 -4.33 10.21
CA LEU A 110 -4.82 -5.76 10.22
C LEU A 110 -5.48 -6.44 11.42
N LEU A 111 -5.25 -5.94 12.63
CA LEU A 111 -5.84 -6.47 13.86
C LEU A 111 -7.37 -6.49 13.81
N ALA A 112 -7.99 -5.44 13.29
CA ALA A 112 -9.43 -5.34 13.23
C ALA A 112 -10.05 -6.30 12.21
N HIS A 113 -9.33 -6.75 11.18
CA HIS A 113 -9.85 -7.65 10.16
C HIS A 113 -9.52 -9.12 10.39
N VAL A 114 -8.55 -9.43 11.25
CA VAL A 114 -8.13 -10.79 11.53
C VAL A 114 -8.84 -11.31 12.77
N ASN A 115 -9.73 -12.29 12.57
CA ASN A 115 -10.29 -13.08 13.65
C ASN A 115 -9.66 -14.49 13.64
N ILE A 116 -8.88 -14.77 14.68
CA ILE A 116 -8.11 -16.02 14.82
C ILE A 116 -9.04 -17.22 15.08
N GLU A 117 -10.16 -17.03 15.78
CA GLU A 117 -11.14 -18.09 16.06
C GLU A 117 -11.77 -18.62 14.77
N MET A 118 -12.02 -17.72 13.81
CA MET A 118 -12.56 -18.08 12.50
C MET A 118 -11.49 -18.65 11.55
N CYS A 119 -10.21 -18.35 11.81
CA CYS A 119 -9.06 -18.75 11.00
C CYS A 119 -8.00 -19.51 11.83
N PRO A 120 -8.29 -20.76 12.27
CA PRO A 120 -7.38 -21.52 13.13
C PRO A 120 -6.06 -21.91 12.47
N THR A 121 -5.97 -21.87 11.13
CA THR A 121 -4.76 -22.20 10.38
C THR A 121 -4.25 -21.01 9.57
N VAL A 122 -2.92 -20.93 9.42
CA VAL A 122 -2.26 -19.89 8.62
C VAL A 122 -2.76 -19.90 7.17
N GLY A 123 -2.97 -21.08 6.57
CA GLY A 123 -3.51 -21.21 5.22
C GLY A 123 -4.93 -20.65 5.08
N LYS A 124 -5.78 -20.84 6.08
CA LYS A 124 -7.14 -20.27 6.07
C LYS A 124 -7.10 -18.75 6.20
N LEU A 125 -6.24 -18.22 7.07
CA LEU A 125 -6.01 -16.77 7.17
C LEU A 125 -5.48 -16.19 5.85
N TRP A 126 -4.50 -16.86 5.23
CA TRP A 126 -3.92 -16.48 3.95
C TRP A 126 -4.96 -16.42 2.82
N SER A 127 -5.82 -17.44 2.75
CA SER A 127 -6.93 -17.47 1.80
C SER A 127 -7.98 -16.40 2.10
N PHE A 128 -8.31 -16.18 3.38
CA PHE A 128 -9.26 -15.15 3.80
C PHE A 128 -8.77 -13.72 3.51
N ALA A 129 -7.46 -13.50 3.64
CA ALA A 129 -6.78 -12.26 3.25
C ALA A 129 -6.68 -12.07 1.73
N GLY A 130 -7.10 -13.06 0.93
CA GLY A 130 -7.09 -13.00 -0.52
C GLY A 130 -5.69 -13.08 -1.14
N GLN A 131 -4.74 -13.68 -0.42
CA GLN A 131 -3.36 -13.93 -0.86
C GLN A 131 -3.19 -15.31 -1.50
N ASN A 132 -4.23 -16.15 -1.48
CA ASN A 132 -4.22 -17.43 -2.19
C ASN A 132 -4.30 -17.19 -3.72
N PRO A 133 -3.28 -17.55 -4.51
CA PRO A 133 -3.28 -17.35 -5.96
C PRO A 133 -4.27 -18.25 -6.71
N GLU A 134 -4.71 -19.34 -6.08
CA GLU A 134 -5.64 -20.32 -6.68
C GLU A 134 -7.11 -19.89 -6.52
N ALA A 135 -7.40 -18.93 -5.65
CA ALA A 135 -8.76 -18.48 -5.40
C ALA A 135 -9.29 -17.65 -6.59
N VAL A 136 -10.25 -18.20 -7.32
CA VAL A 136 -10.95 -17.51 -8.43
C VAL A 136 -12.29 -16.97 -7.93
N TRP A 137 -12.62 -15.73 -8.29
CA TRP A 137 -13.92 -15.13 -8.02
C TRP A 137 -14.71 -15.03 -9.31
N GLU A 138 -15.67 -15.94 -9.49
CA GLU A 138 -16.52 -15.98 -10.68
C GLU A 138 -17.71 -15.01 -10.58
N LYS A 139 -18.23 -14.61 -11.74
CA LYS A 139 -19.38 -13.69 -11.82
C LYS A 139 -20.61 -14.30 -11.15
N GLY A 140 -21.26 -13.53 -10.27
CA GLY A 140 -22.46 -13.95 -9.55
C GLY A 140 -22.19 -14.71 -8.25
N GLN A 141 -20.95 -15.08 -7.96
CA GLN A 141 -20.59 -15.71 -6.69
C GLN A 141 -20.28 -14.69 -5.60
N LYS A 142 -20.51 -15.08 -4.35
CA LYS A 142 -20.01 -14.32 -3.20
C LYS A 142 -18.48 -14.34 -3.23
N ARG A 143 -17.87 -13.17 -3.02
CA ARG A 143 -16.41 -13.03 -2.98
C ARG A 143 -15.82 -13.97 -1.92
N PRO A 144 -14.79 -14.77 -2.24
CA PRO A 144 -14.26 -15.78 -1.33
C PRO A 144 -13.27 -15.22 -0.28
N TRP A 145 -12.80 -13.98 -0.45
CA TRP A 145 -11.91 -13.30 0.50
C TRP A 145 -12.46 -11.96 0.99
N ASN A 146 -11.90 -11.47 2.08
CA ASN A 146 -12.17 -10.12 2.57
C ASN A 146 -11.37 -9.09 1.77
N ALA A 147 -12.05 -8.26 0.99
CA ALA A 147 -11.38 -7.28 0.13
C ALA A 147 -10.69 -6.15 0.90
N ARG A 148 -11.20 -5.76 2.07
CA ARG A 148 -10.56 -4.73 2.90
C ARG A 148 -9.27 -5.26 3.51
N LEU A 149 -9.29 -6.50 4.01
CA LEU A 149 -8.07 -7.16 4.48
C LEU A 149 -7.04 -7.32 3.34
N LYS A 150 -7.49 -7.71 2.13
CA LYS A 150 -6.61 -7.78 0.96
C LYS A 150 -5.93 -6.45 0.65
N LEU A 151 -6.67 -5.34 0.76
CA LEU A 151 -6.12 -3.99 0.57
C LEU A 151 -5.10 -3.64 1.67
N VAL A 152 -5.38 -3.97 2.94
CA VAL A 152 -4.43 -3.78 4.04
C VAL A 152 -3.14 -4.55 3.78
N CYS A 153 -3.22 -5.81 3.36
CA CYS A 153 -2.04 -6.62 2.99
C CYS A 153 -1.25 -6.01 1.83
N PHE A 154 -1.94 -5.44 0.83
CA PHE A 154 -1.27 -4.72 -0.25
C PHE A 154 -0.48 -3.51 0.26
N HIS A 155 -1.08 -2.69 1.12
CA HIS A 155 -0.38 -1.55 1.74
C HIS A 155 0.79 -1.98 2.63
N ILE A 156 0.69 -3.10 3.35
CA ILE A 156 1.82 -3.69 4.09
C ILE A 156 2.97 -3.96 3.12
N GLY A 157 2.72 -4.64 2.01
CA GLY A 157 3.74 -4.92 0.99
C GLY A 157 4.41 -3.66 0.46
N GLU A 158 3.63 -2.63 0.11
CA GLU A 158 4.19 -1.34 -0.31
C GLU A 158 5.06 -0.68 0.77
N CYS A 159 4.63 -0.73 2.02
CA CYS A 159 5.36 -0.16 3.15
C CYS A 159 6.71 -0.85 3.35
N LEU A 160 6.78 -2.18 3.26
CA LEU A 160 8.02 -2.94 3.38
C LEU A 160 9.01 -2.58 2.26
N ILE A 161 8.53 -2.49 1.01
CA ILE A 161 9.35 -2.11 -0.14
C ILE A 161 9.87 -0.68 -0.02
N ARG A 162 9.05 0.26 0.45
CA ARG A 162 9.47 1.66 0.65
C ARG A 162 10.40 1.83 1.83
N ALA A 163 10.22 1.04 2.90
CA ALA A 163 11.08 1.06 4.08
C ALA A 163 12.51 0.61 3.74
N LYS A 164 12.67 -0.34 2.82
CA LYS A 164 13.97 -0.72 2.24
C LYS A 164 14.77 0.49 1.74
N SER A 165 14.12 1.43 1.03
CA SER A 165 14.81 2.62 0.49
C SER A 165 15.22 3.63 1.57
N ALA A 166 14.72 3.49 2.80
CA ALA A 166 14.96 4.44 3.87
C ALA A 166 16.02 3.97 4.87
N LYS A 167 16.32 2.66 4.96
CA LYS A 167 17.24 2.11 5.94
C LYS A 167 17.87 0.80 5.45
N ASP A 168 19.21 0.77 5.41
CA ASP A 168 19.99 -0.42 5.07
C ASP A 168 19.88 -1.50 6.16
N GLY A 169 19.80 -2.77 5.76
CA GLY A 169 19.81 -3.93 6.67
C GLY A 169 18.47 -4.24 7.34
N GLU A 170 17.35 -3.90 6.70
CA GLU A 170 16.02 -4.29 7.17
C GLU A 170 15.64 -5.69 6.69
N PHE A 171 15.37 -6.60 7.63
CA PHE A 171 15.12 -8.03 7.40
C PHE A 171 14.13 -8.32 6.25
N TYR A 172 12.98 -7.64 6.22
CA TYR A 172 11.97 -7.86 5.18
C TYR A 172 12.35 -7.24 3.82
N GLY A 173 13.18 -6.20 3.82
CA GLY A 173 13.74 -5.62 2.60
C GLY A 173 14.75 -6.56 1.97
N ASP A 174 15.65 -7.11 2.79
CA ASP A 174 16.67 -8.08 2.36
C ASP A 174 16.02 -9.37 1.82
N LEU A 175 15.01 -9.88 2.53
CA LEU A 175 14.23 -11.05 2.08
C LEU A 175 13.52 -10.79 0.74
N PHE A 176 13.00 -9.58 0.53
CA PHE A 176 12.38 -9.21 -0.73
C PHE A 176 13.39 -9.17 -1.87
N ASP A 177 14.59 -8.65 -1.63
CA ASP A 177 15.66 -8.60 -2.63
C ASP A 177 16.19 -9.99 -2.99
N GLU A 178 16.39 -10.85 -1.99
CA GLU A 178 16.73 -12.25 -2.21
C GLU A 178 15.67 -12.93 -3.07
N ARG A 179 14.39 -12.77 -2.73
CA ARG A 179 13.30 -13.36 -3.51
C ARG A 179 13.22 -12.79 -4.92
N LYS A 180 13.39 -11.47 -5.07
CA LYS A 180 13.39 -10.79 -6.37
C LYS A 180 14.53 -11.29 -7.24
N ALA A 181 15.75 -11.40 -6.70
CA ALA A 181 16.90 -11.93 -7.42
C ALA A 181 16.67 -13.39 -7.86
N TYR A 182 16.11 -14.22 -6.98
CA TYR A 182 15.73 -15.60 -7.28
C TYR A 182 14.72 -15.69 -8.44
N GLU A 183 13.62 -14.92 -8.40
CA GLU A 183 12.62 -14.93 -9.47
C GLU A 183 13.20 -14.40 -10.79
N TRP A 184 14.10 -13.40 -10.75
CA TRP A 184 14.79 -12.92 -11.94
C TRP A 184 15.75 -13.95 -12.53
N ALA A 185 16.49 -14.69 -11.71
CA ALA A 185 17.35 -15.77 -12.19
C ALA A 185 16.54 -16.86 -12.92
N ARG A 186 15.37 -17.23 -12.39
CA ARG A 186 14.46 -18.19 -13.02
C ARG A 186 13.82 -17.67 -14.31
N ASN A 187 13.46 -16.38 -14.33
CA ASN A 187 13.01 -15.70 -15.54
C ASN A 187 14.08 -15.75 -16.62
N ILE A 188 15.32 -15.34 -16.31
CA ILE A 188 16.45 -15.34 -17.24
C ILE A 188 16.79 -16.77 -17.70
N GLY A 189 16.66 -17.75 -16.81
CA GLY A 189 16.86 -19.17 -17.10
C GLY A 189 15.76 -19.84 -17.93
N GLY A 190 14.65 -19.15 -18.22
CA GLY A 190 13.57 -19.70 -19.04
C GLY A 190 12.51 -20.52 -18.31
N GLU A 191 12.60 -20.66 -16.98
CA GLU A 191 11.69 -21.52 -16.20
C GLU A 191 10.26 -20.97 -16.09
N LEU A 192 10.08 -19.66 -16.32
CA LEU A 192 8.80 -18.97 -16.14
C LEU A 192 8.11 -18.60 -17.47
N VAL A 193 8.60 -19.13 -18.60
CA VAL A 193 8.07 -18.87 -19.95
C VAL A 193 6.59 -19.24 -20.05
N ASP A 194 6.21 -20.45 -19.60
CA ASP A 194 4.83 -20.92 -19.65
C ASP A 194 3.90 -20.03 -18.81
N GLN A 195 4.39 -19.59 -17.64
CA GLN A 195 3.65 -18.70 -16.76
C GLN A 195 3.48 -17.30 -17.38
N ALA A 196 4.50 -16.78 -18.06
CA ALA A 196 4.48 -15.51 -18.77
C ALA A 196 3.44 -15.52 -19.90
N VAL A 197 3.44 -16.57 -20.72
CA VAL A 197 2.49 -16.76 -21.82
C VAL A 197 1.05 -16.89 -21.27
N ALA A 198 0.85 -17.71 -20.23
CA ALA A 198 -0.46 -17.88 -19.61
C ALA A 198 -1.01 -16.57 -19.03
N LYS A 199 -0.17 -15.75 -18.39
CA LYS A 199 -0.56 -14.42 -17.88
C LYS A 199 -0.99 -13.48 -19.00
N LEU A 200 -0.27 -13.46 -20.13
CA LEU A 200 -0.59 -12.61 -21.27
C LEU A 200 -2.00 -12.89 -21.80
N VAL A 201 -2.35 -14.18 -21.93
CA VAL A 201 -3.67 -14.63 -22.41
C VAL A 201 -4.74 -14.32 -21.35
N LYS A 202 -4.50 -14.67 -20.09
CA LYS A 202 -5.49 -14.56 -19.01
C LYS A 202 -5.91 -13.11 -18.73
N PHE A 203 -4.98 -12.16 -18.77
CA PHE A 203 -5.24 -10.77 -18.40
C PHE A 203 -5.46 -9.84 -19.60
N ASN A 204 -5.45 -10.36 -20.82
CA ASN A 204 -5.64 -9.60 -22.06
C ASN A 204 -4.82 -8.29 -22.08
N ILE A 205 -3.53 -8.40 -21.80
CA ILE A 205 -2.66 -7.24 -21.56
C ILE A 205 -2.43 -6.49 -22.88
N GLY A 206 -2.75 -5.19 -22.89
CA GLY A 206 -2.61 -4.32 -24.06
C GLY A 206 -1.19 -4.27 -24.62
N THR A 207 -1.08 -4.21 -25.94
CA THR A 207 0.17 -4.28 -26.72
C THR A 207 1.18 -3.18 -26.41
N ASP A 208 0.69 -2.05 -25.93
CA ASP A 208 1.48 -0.82 -25.76
C ASP A 208 2.16 -0.76 -24.38
N THR A 209 1.79 -1.69 -23.49
CA THR A 209 2.35 -1.75 -22.13
C THR A 209 3.76 -2.34 -22.14
N ASP A 210 4.62 -1.85 -21.24
CA ASP A 210 5.96 -2.43 -21.08
C ASP A 210 5.88 -3.89 -20.64
N ALA A 211 4.91 -4.24 -19.79
CA ALA A 211 4.62 -5.61 -19.39
C ALA A 211 4.38 -6.55 -20.59
N HIS A 212 3.60 -6.13 -21.59
CA HIS A 212 3.38 -6.91 -22.82
C HIS A 212 4.68 -7.21 -23.56
N LYS A 213 5.64 -6.28 -23.58
CA LYS A 213 6.94 -6.47 -24.25
C LYS A 213 7.76 -7.58 -23.59
N TRP A 214 7.79 -7.61 -22.25
CA TRP A 214 8.45 -8.66 -21.48
C TRP A 214 7.76 -10.02 -21.65
N TYR A 215 6.44 -10.06 -21.52
CA TYR A 215 5.67 -11.29 -21.66
C TYR A 215 5.71 -11.88 -23.08
N LYS A 216 5.90 -11.05 -24.12
CA LYS A 216 6.02 -11.50 -25.53
C LYS A 216 7.46 -11.86 -25.93
N GLY A 217 8.40 -11.86 -24.98
CA GLY A 217 9.80 -12.18 -25.24
C GLY A 217 10.46 -11.19 -26.19
N ARG A 218 10.22 -9.89 -26.01
CA ARG A 218 10.94 -8.84 -26.76
C ARG A 218 12.23 -8.39 -26.08
N VAL A 219 12.65 -9.08 -25.02
CA VAL A 219 13.89 -8.79 -24.29
C VAL A 219 14.70 -10.09 -24.22
N THR A 220 15.99 -10.01 -24.55
CA THR A 220 16.90 -11.16 -24.43
C THR A 220 17.34 -11.35 -22.98
N ALA A 221 17.73 -12.57 -22.61
CA ALA A 221 18.26 -12.88 -21.28
C ALA A 221 19.46 -11.99 -20.90
N GLU A 222 20.37 -11.75 -21.85
CA GLU A 222 21.53 -10.88 -21.69
C GLU A 222 21.13 -9.42 -21.46
N ALA A 223 20.20 -8.89 -22.26
CA ALA A 223 19.71 -7.52 -22.11
C ALA A 223 18.97 -7.32 -20.79
N ALA A 224 18.25 -8.34 -20.30
CA ALA A 224 17.61 -8.32 -18.99
C ALA A 224 18.63 -8.34 -17.85
N ALA A 225 19.67 -9.18 -17.94
CA ALA A 225 20.74 -9.25 -16.94
C ALA A 225 21.51 -7.92 -16.82
N VAL A 226 21.86 -7.31 -17.96
CA VAL A 226 22.51 -5.99 -18.00
C VAL A 226 21.60 -4.93 -17.38
N PHE A 227 20.33 -4.91 -17.77
CA PHE A 227 19.35 -3.97 -17.21
C PHE A 227 19.24 -4.08 -15.69
N LEU A 228 19.18 -5.30 -15.13
CA LEU A 228 19.08 -5.52 -13.69
C LEU A 228 20.35 -5.13 -12.93
N ALA A 229 21.53 -5.35 -13.52
CA ALA A 229 22.80 -4.92 -12.94
C ALA A 229 22.97 -3.39 -12.94
N GLU A 230 22.42 -2.70 -13.94
CA GLU A 230 22.47 -1.25 -14.08
C GLU A 230 21.33 -0.50 -13.34
N SER A 231 20.36 -1.22 -12.78
CA SER A 231 19.14 -0.67 -12.17
C SER A 231 19.39 0.01 -10.81
N GLY A 232 20.17 1.09 -10.83
CA GLY A 232 20.06 2.23 -9.92
C GLY A 232 19.36 3.45 -10.57
N ASP A 233 19.06 3.39 -11.87
CA ASP A 233 18.52 4.52 -12.63
C ASP A 233 17.23 4.12 -13.39
N SER A 234 16.09 4.60 -12.91
CA SER A 234 14.73 4.21 -13.35
C SER A 234 14.36 4.57 -14.79
N GLN A 235 15.23 5.26 -15.53
CA GLN A 235 14.91 5.82 -16.85
C GLN A 235 15.36 4.97 -18.05
N ARG A 236 16.26 3.99 -17.87
CA ARG A 236 16.73 3.15 -18.99
C ARG A 236 15.82 1.95 -19.19
N LYS A 237 15.40 1.68 -20.43
CA LYS A 237 14.64 0.48 -20.80
C LYS A 237 15.57 -0.51 -21.51
N PRO A 238 15.42 -1.83 -21.33
CA PRO A 238 16.23 -2.80 -22.05
C PRO A 238 15.98 -2.70 -23.56
N LYS A 239 17.03 -3.00 -24.34
CA LYS A 239 16.96 -3.01 -25.80
C LYS A 239 15.96 -4.09 -26.24
N LEU A 240 15.02 -3.70 -27.12
CA LEU A 240 13.98 -4.61 -27.61
C LEU A 240 14.43 -5.34 -28.87
N VAL A 241 14.06 -6.61 -28.96
CA VAL A 241 14.20 -7.48 -30.16
C VAL A 241 12.82 -7.77 -30.77
N ALA A 242 12.78 -8.42 -31.94
CA ALA A 242 11.49 -8.78 -32.53
C ALA A 242 10.73 -9.74 -31.61
N ALA A 243 9.41 -9.80 -31.76
CA ALA A 243 8.58 -10.67 -30.93
C ALA A 243 8.99 -12.15 -31.14
N GLY A 244 9.36 -12.84 -30.06
CA GLY A 244 9.80 -14.24 -30.10
C GLY A 244 11.30 -14.45 -30.31
N GLU A 245 12.09 -13.38 -30.54
CA GLU A 245 13.56 -13.47 -30.58
C GLU A 245 14.20 -13.41 -29.19
N GLY A 246 13.47 -12.88 -28.20
CA GLY A 246 13.86 -12.88 -26.80
C GLY A 246 13.05 -13.90 -25.99
N LEU A 247 13.25 -13.87 -24.67
CA LEU A 247 12.66 -14.85 -23.77
C LEU A 247 11.44 -14.25 -23.04
N PRO A 248 10.25 -14.89 -23.11
CA PRO A 248 9.09 -14.47 -22.32
C PRO A 248 9.41 -14.48 -20.82
N MET A 249 9.36 -13.30 -20.19
CA MET A 249 9.67 -13.15 -18.76
C MET A 249 8.45 -12.63 -18.01
N ALA A 250 8.19 -13.23 -16.85
CA ALA A 250 7.10 -12.82 -15.98
C ALA A 250 7.55 -11.69 -15.05
N VAL A 251 7.09 -10.47 -15.30
CA VAL A 251 7.41 -9.32 -14.44
C VAL A 251 6.38 -9.25 -13.31
N SER A 252 6.84 -9.42 -12.06
CA SER A 252 6.07 -9.25 -10.82
C SER A 252 6.71 -8.20 -9.92
#